data_AF-A0A382MQN6-F1
#
_entry.id   AF-A0A382MQN6-F1
#
_cell.length_a   1.000
_cell.length_b   1.000
_cell.length_c   1.000
_cell.angle_alpha   90.00
_cell.angle_beta   90.00
_cell.angle_gamma   90.00
#
_symmetry.space_group_name_H-M   'P 1'
#
loop_
_entity.id
_entity.type
_entity.pdbx_description
1 polymer ?
#
loop_
_entity_poly.entity_id
_entity_poly.type
_entity_poly.pdbx_seq_one_letter_code
_entity_poly.pdbx_strand_id
1 'polypeptide(L)' 'MHYIVEDIEFDFEDSQGTISQEEQEFIRDNAIGLWFIESACEDPEEELIDKITEKTGWCVKSIKFCENRPHPLTSYM' A
#
# COMPACT_ATOMS: atom_id res chain seq x y z
N MET A 1 5.58 -9.34 8.66
CA MET A 1 6.01 -9.72 7.30
C MET A 1 6.25 -8.45 6.47
N HIS A 2 7.08 -8.55 5.42
CA HIS A 2 7.45 -7.42 4.56
C HIS A 2 6.73 -7.57 3.22
N TYR A 3 5.97 -6.57 2.83
CA TYR A 3 5.29 -6.54 1.55
C TYR A 3 5.69 -5.30 0.77
N ILE A 4 5.78 -5.47 -0.54
CA ILE A 4 6.05 -4.40 -1.48
C ILE A 4 4.71 -4.08 -2.13
N VAL A 5 4.20 -2.88 -1.86
CA VAL A 5 3.03 -2.35 -2.54
C VAL A 5 3.52 -1.85 -3.89
N GLU A 6 3.02 -2.48 -4.96
CA GLU A 6 3.40 -2.16 -6.34
C GLU A 6 2.44 -1.15 -6.94
N ASP A 7 1.17 -1.25 -6.61
CA ASP A 7 0.11 -0.43 -7.19
C ASP A 7 -1.00 -0.20 -6.17
N ILE A 8 -1.52 1.02 -6.13
CA ILE A 8 -2.57 1.40 -5.20
C ILE A 8 -3.56 2.37 -5.85
N GLU A 9 -4.84 2.05 -5.71
CA GLU A 9 -5.95 2.90 -6.08
C GLU A 9 -6.63 3.41 -4.82
N PHE A 10 -6.60 4.74 -4.66
CA PHE A 10 -7.34 5.44 -3.63
C PHE A 10 -8.71 5.84 -4.15
N ASP A 11 -9.72 5.79 -3.28
CA ASP A 11 -11.01 6.38 -3.57
C ASP A 11 -11.01 7.85 -3.15
N PHE A 12 -10.73 8.72 -4.13
CA PHE A 12 -10.75 10.16 -3.93
C PHE A 12 -12.14 10.77 -4.12
N GLU A 13 -13.13 10.00 -4.57
CA GLU A 13 -14.49 10.50 -4.81
C GLU A 13 -15.31 10.60 -3.51
N ASP A 14 -14.95 9.83 -2.48
CA ASP A 14 -15.69 9.77 -1.21
C ASP A 14 -15.23 10.83 -0.17
N SER A 15 -14.03 11.39 -0.31
CA SER A 15 -13.53 12.40 0.62
C SER A 15 -13.93 13.81 0.18
N GLN A 16 -14.26 14.67 1.16
CA GLN A 16 -14.86 16.01 1.03
C GLN A 16 -14.00 17.09 0.33
N GLY A 17 -13.26 16.76 -0.73
CA GLY A 17 -12.48 17.72 -1.49
C GLY A 17 -11.86 17.12 -2.74
N THR A 18 -12.10 17.78 -3.89
CA THR A 18 -11.34 17.54 -5.12
C THR A 18 -9.90 17.99 -4.90
N ILE A 19 -9.03 17.07 -4.48
CA ILE A 19 -7.58 17.25 -4.56
C ILE A 19 -7.13 17.27 -6.01
N SER A 20 -6.10 18.08 -6.28
CA SER A 20 -5.52 18.20 -7.61
C SER A 20 -4.93 16.86 -8.07
N GLN A 21 -4.85 16.63 -9.39
CA GLN A 21 -4.24 15.40 -9.93
C GLN A 21 -2.79 15.22 -9.45
N GLU A 22 -2.04 16.32 -9.30
CA GLU A 22 -0.67 16.29 -8.79
C GLU A 22 -0.61 15.80 -7.34
N GLU A 23 -1.55 16.23 -6.49
CA GLU A 23 -1.65 15.72 -5.12
C GLU A 23 -2.07 14.25 -5.07
N GLN A 24 -2.97 13.82 -5.96
CA GLN A 24 -3.36 12.42 -6.08
C GLN A 24 -2.17 11.53 -6.47
N GLU A 25 -1.37 11.98 -7.44
CA GLU A 25 -0.13 11.29 -7.83
C GLU A 25 0.88 11.26 -6.69
N PHE A 26 1.04 12.37 -5.96
CA PHE A 26 1.93 12.43 -4.81
C PHE A 26 1.52 11.46 -3.70
N ILE A 27 0.23 11.39 -3.36
CA ILE A 27 -0.29 10.46 -2.35
C ILE A 27 -0.08 9.00 -2.79
N ARG A 28 -0.36 8.70 -4.07
CA ARG A 28 -0.10 7.37 -4.64
C ARG A 28 1.37 6.99 -4.55
N ASP A 29 2.27 7.86 -5.02
CA ASP A 29 3.71 7.57 -5.06
C ASP A 29 4.28 7.38 -3.65
N ASN A 30 3.81 8.16 -2.67
CA ASN A 30 4.21 8.00 -1.26
C ASN A 30 3.66 6.71 -0.61
N ALA A 31 2.58 6.15 -1.15
CA ALA A 31 1.99 4.91 -0.66
C ALA A 31 2.62 3.67 -1.31
N ILE A 32 3.22 3.80 -2.50
CA ILE A 32 3.98 2.73 -3.15
C ILE A 32 5.31 2.52 -2.39
N GLY A 33 5.66 1.26 -2.10
CA GLY A 33 6.91 0.94 -1.42
C GLY A 33 6.85 -0.24 -0.45
N LEU A 34 7.83 -0.28 0.44
CA LEU A 34 7.97 -1.35 1.44
C LEU A 34 7.15 -1.04 2.69
N TRP A 35 6.22 -1.94 3.00
CA TRP A 35 5.38 -1.86 4.18
C TRP A 35 5.63 -3.06 5.10
N PHE A 36 5.68 -2.75 6.40
CA PHE A 36 5.90 -3.71 7.45
C PHE A 36 4.57 -3.94 8.16
N ILE A 37 4.07 -5.17 8.10
CA ILE A 37 2.85 -5.57 8.80
C ILE A 37 3.19 -6.60 9.88
N GLU A 38 2.47 -6.61 11.00
CA GLU A 38 2.69 -7.65 11.99
C GLU A 38 1.95 -8.91 11.55
N SER A 39 2.61 -10.06 11.60
CA SER A 39 2.11 -11.33 11.03
C SER A 39 0.97 -11.96 11.86
N ALA A 40 0.15 -11.16 12.54
CA ALA A 40 -0.82 -11.63 13.52
C ALA A 40 -2.24 -11.79 12.96
N CYS A 41 -2.55 -11.22 11.79
CA CYS A 41 -3.87 -11.33 11.14
C CYS A 41 -3.87 -12.31 9.96
N GLU A 42 -5.02 -12.96 9.74
CA GLU A 42 -5.25 -13.94 8.67
C GLU A 42 -5.18 -13.31 7.26
N ASP A 43 -5.44 -12.01 7.14
CA ASP A 43 -5.48 -11.27 5.87
C ASP A 43 -4.46 -10.10 5.86
N PRO A 44 -3.30 -10.26 5.19
CA PRO A 44 -2.30 -9.20 5.09
C PRO A 44 -2.77 -7.99 4.27
N GLU A 45 -3.78 -8.16 3.43
CA GLU A 45 -4.38 -7.10 2.62
C GLU A 45 -5.08 -6.05 3.48
N GLU A 46 -5.94 -6.49 4.41
CA GLU A 46 -6.72 -5.60 5.27
C GLU A 46 -5.80 -4.76 6.18
N GLU A 47 -4.78 -5.38 6.76
CA GLU A 47 -3.85 -4.66 7.65
C GLU A 47 -2.92 -3.70 6.87
N LEU A 48 -2.62 -4.00 5.60
CA LEU A 48 -1.97 -3.04 4.68
C LEU A 48 -2.87 -1.85 4.39
N ILE A 49 -4.14 -2.11 4.06
CA ILE A 49 -5.13 -1.08 3.79
C ILE A 49 -5.29 -0.17 5.00
N ASP A 50 -5.42 -0.73 6.20
CA ASP A 50 -5.54 0.04 7.44
C ASP A 50 -4.31 0.92 7.70
N LYS A 51 -3.09 0.37 7.59
CA LYS A 51 -1.86 1.16 7.78
C LYS A 51 -1.69 2.28 6.76
N ILE A 52 -2.03 2.02 5.51
CA ILE A 52 -1.95 3.02 4.45
C ILE A 52 -3.00 4.09 4.67
N THR A 53 -4.22 3.70 5.04
CA THR A 53 -5.31 4.63 5.37
C THR A 53 -4.95 5.50 6.58
N GLU A 54 -4.35 4.94 7.63
CA GLU A 54 -3.88 5.71 8.79
C GLU A 54 -2.78 6.72 8.41
N LYS A 55 -1.84 6.32 7.55
CA LYS A 55 -0.70 7.17 7.17
C LYS A 55 -1.07 8.26 6.15
N THR A 56 -1.92 7.91 5.19
CA THR A 56 -2.30 8.82 4.09
C THR A 56 -3.55 9.63 4.43
N GLY A 57 -4.43 9.10 5.29
CA GLY A 57 -5.73 9.67 5.58
C GLY A 57 -6.77 9.44 4.48
N TRP A 58 -6.48 8.57 3.51
CA TRP A 58 -7.34 8.30 2.35
C TRP A 58 -7.77 6.84 2.31
N CYS A 59 -9.04 6.63 1.97
CA CYS A 59 -9.57 5.29 1.77
C CYS A 59 -8.95 4.63 0.54
N VAL A 60 -8.39 3.43 0.73
CA VAL A 60 -7.86 2.61 -0.35
C VAL A 60 -9.00 1.78 -0.93
N LYS A 61 -9.16 1.83 -2.26
CA LYS A 61 -10.15 1.04 -2.99
C LYS A 61 -9.62 -0.34 -3.37
N SER A 62 -8.36 -0.37 -3.81
CA SER A 62 -7.68 -1.60 -4.18
C SER A 62 -6.18 -1.44 -4.03
N ILE A 63 -5.52 -2.51 -3.60
CA ILE A 63 -4.08 -2.56 -3.42
C ILE A 63 -3.51 -3.80 -4.10
N LYS A 64 -2.43 -3.63 -4.85
CA LYS A 64 -1.59 -4.74 -5.31
C LYS A 64 -0.30 -4.73 -4.54
N PHE A 65 -0.05 -5.85 -3.86
CA PHE A 65 1.17 -6.04 -3.10
C PHE A 65 1.75 -7.42 -3.36
N CYS A 66 3.07 -7.50 -3.35
CA CYS A 66 3.82 -8.75 -3.40
C CYS A 66 4.56 -8.96 -2.08
N GLU A 67 4.65 -10.21 -1.62
CA GLU A 67 5.59 -10.56 -0.57
C GLU A 67 7.01 -10.19 -1.01
N ASN A 68 7.76 -9.53 -0.13
CA ASN A 68 9.18 -9.28 -0.36
C ASN A 68 9.94 -10.61 -0.27
N ARG A 69 9.87 -11.41 -1.33
CA ARG A 69 10.64 -12.64 -1.47
C ARG A 69 12.00 -12.26 -2.04
N PRO A 70 13.11 -12.69 -1.43
CA PRO A 70 14.42 -12.54 -2.07
C PRO A 70 14.36 -13.22 -3.43
N HIS A 71 14.80 -12.52 -4.47
CA HIS A 71 14.82 -13.04 -5.83
C HIS A 71 15.55 -14.41 -5.82
N PRO A 72 15.05 -15.46 -6.51
CA PRO A 72 15.65 -16.79 -6.46
C PRO A 72 17.14 -16.80 -6.84
N LEU A 73 17.58 -15.88 -7.71
CA LEU A 73 19.01 -15.69 -8.03
C LEU A 73 19.88 -15.16 -6.88
N THR A 74 19.29 -14.54 -5.86
CA THR A 74 19.97 -14.07 -4.63
C THR A 74 19.83 -15.05 -3.47
N SER A 75 18.98 -16.08 -3.62
CA SER A 75 18.79 -17.16 -2.65
C SER A 75 19.79 -18.30 -2.91
N TYR A 76 21.08 -18.01 -2.93
CA TYR A 76 22.12 -19.04 -2.86
C TYR A 76 22.56 -19.18 -1.40
N MET A 77 22.11 -20.25 -0.74
CA MET A 77 22.73 -20.78 0.47
C MET A 77 22.77 -22.31 0.36
#